data_AF-A0A1X7TEM2-F1
#
_entry.id   AF-A0A1X7TEM2-F1
#
_cell.length_a   1.000
_cell.length_b   1.000
_cell.length_c   1.000
_cell.angle_alpha   90.00
_cell.angle_beta   90.00
_cell.angle_gamma   90.00
#
_symmetry.space_group_name_H-M   'P 1'
#
loop_
_entity.id
_entity.type
_entity.pdbx_description
1 polymer ?
#
loop_
_entity_poly.entity_id
_entity_poly.type
_entity_poly.pdbx_seq_one_letter_code
_entity_poly.pdbx_strand_id
1 'polypeptide(L)'
;MLLDHFGPVEYGPGEAVSSPDHPYRGFETVSYIVSGSMQHKDSAGNSGTLSEGWVQWMTAGSGVVHSEMPSKDIIKNGGKVEERIPVVTTPDGKGRVKVIAGESLRTSANIETQTPIMYLDIHLKEGASFTQSVPKKYKGILYVWRGSGYLKLVRVQKKLNVKKGQMGVMGERDSVTMTAADDEEMQVLLIAGEPLNKNVVRSGPFVINTWAEIQQAYSDYQSGKLGQIEGVEERYAATEAAKKRQKESGRWQGDL
;
A
#
# COMPACT_ATOMS: atom_id res chain seq x y z
N MET A 1 -11.40 0.18 -3.15
CA MET A 1 -11.38 1.20 -2.09
C MET A 1 -10.53 2.36 -2.57
N LEU A 2 -9.20 2.22 -2.46
CA LEU A 2 -8.18 3.03 -3.12
C LEU A 2 -6.91 2.16 -3.26
N LEU A 3 -5.96 2.55 -4.11
CA LEU A 3 -4.57 2.10 -4.10
C LEU A 3 -3.76 3.21 -4.73
N ASP A 4 -2.89 3.82 -3.93
CA ASP A 4 -2.01 4.89 -4.35
C ASP A 4 -0.55 4.40 -4.30
N HIS A 5 0.28 4.85 -5.24
CA HIS A 5 1.71 4.57 -5.26
C HIS A 5 2.46 5.89 -5.17
N PHE A 6 2.91 6.23 -3.96
CA PHE A 6 3.67 7.44 -3.71
C PHE A 6 5.13 7.25 -4.16
N GLY A 7 5.41 7.66 -5.40
CA GLY A 7 6.76 7.83 -5.92
C GLY A 7 7.19 6.85 -7.03
N PRO A 8 8.51 6.62 -7.21
CA PRO A 8 9.61 7.18 -6.42
C PRO A 8 9.72 8.71 -6.57
N VAL A 9 9.97 9.40 -5.46
CA VAL A 9 10.32 10.83 -5.38
C VAL A 9 11.60 10.96 -4.55
N GLU A 10 12.54 11.78 -5.00
CA GLU A 10 13.77 12.10 -4.27
C GLU A 10 13.64 13.51 -3.68
N TYR A 11 13.52 13.59 -2.36
CA TYR A 11 13.39 14.86 -1.62
C TYR A 11 14.75 15.43 -1.23
N GLY A 12 14.93 16.75 -1.37
CA GLY A 12 16.03 17.44 -0.70
C GLY A 12 15.83 17.53 0.83
N PRO A 13 16.88 17.90 1.59
CA PRO A 13 16.79 18.05 3.04
C PRO A 13 15.61 18.95 3.47
N GLY A 14 14.68 18.38 4.23
CA GLY A 14 13.49 19.08 4.71
C GLY A 14 12.39 19.35 3.66
N GLU A 15 12.49 18.82 2.44
CA GLU A 15 11.45 18.97 1.40
C GLU A 15 10.37 17.88 1.39
N ALA A 16 10.51 16.84 2.22
CA ALA A 16 9.50 15.78 2.32
C ALA A 16 8.16 16.35 2.83
N VAL A 17 7.16 16.36 1.94
CA VAL A 17 5.77 16.71 2.26
C VAL A 17 5.06 15.45 2.77
N SER A 18 4.15 15.63 3.72
CA SER A 18 3.51 14.53 4.46
C SER A 18 1.99 14.72 4.55
N SER A 19 1.30 13.67 4.97
CA SER A 19 -0.11 13.71 5.37
C SER A 19 -0.21 13.92 6.90
N PRO A 20 -0.45 15.16 7.40
CA PRO A 20 -0.74 15.40 8.80
C PRO A 20 -2.11 14.81 9.20
N ASP A 21 -2.50 15.01 10.46
CA ASP A 21 -3.66 14.42 11.13
C ASP A 21 -4.93 14.37 10.26
N HIS A 22 -5.34 13.16 9.90
CA HIS A 22 -6.56 12.92 9.12
C HIS A 22 -7.33 11.71 9.65
N PRO A 23 -8.68 11.73 9.59
CA PRO A 23 -9.51 10.64 10.06
C PRO A 23 -9.62 9.52 9.02
N TYR A 24 -9.95 8.31 9.48
CA TYR A 24 -10.56 7.24 8.66
C TYR A 24 -11.64 6.51 9.48
N ARG A 25 -12.66 5.94 8.81
CA ARG A 25 -13.71 5.11 9.44
C ARG A 25 -14.26 4.07 8.45
N GLY A 26 -14.50 2.85 8.94
CA GLY A 26 -15.23 1.79 8.25
C GLY A 26 -14.41 0.86 7.34
N PHE A 27 -13.07 0.98 7.33
CA PHE A 27 -12.18 0.12 6.55
C PHE A 27 -10.80 -0.06 7.20
N GLU A 28 -9.88 -0.72 6.50
CA GLU A 28 -8.49 -0.94 6.94
C GLU A 28 -7.53 -0.24 5.97
N THR A 29 -6.51 0.46 6.50
CA THR A 29 -5.40 0.98 5.69
C THR A 29 -4.22 0.02 5.75
N VAL A 30 -3.50 -0.10 4.62
CA VAL A 30 -2.34 -1.00 4.48
C VAL A 30 -1.18 -0.26 3.79
N SER A 31 -0.33 0.39 4.58
CA SER A 31 0.82 1.15 4.10
C SER A 31 2.05 0.23 3.98
N TYR A 32 2.43 -0.13 2.74
CA TYR A 32 3.67 -0.88 2.44
C TYR A 32 4.77 0.10 2.01
N ILE A 33 5.83 0.24 2.82
CA ILE A 33 6.90 1.21 2.55
C ILE A 33 7.89 0.61 1.56
N VAL A 34 7.79 1.04 0.29
CA VAL A 34 8.63 0.53 -0.81
C VAL A 34 10.07 1.07 -0.76
N SER A 35 10.27 2.31 -0.28
CA SER A 35 11.59 2.81 0.15
C SER A 35 11.48 3.99 1.11
N GLY A 36 12.50 4.21 1.95
CA GLY A 36 12.52 5.27 2.96
C GLY A 36 11.88 4.87 4.30
N SER A 37 11.09 5.75 4.92
CA SER A 37 10.38 5.47 6.20
C SER A 37 9.25 6.46 6.52
N MET A 38 8.35 6.10 7.46
CA MET A 38 7.60 6.96 8.42
C MET A 38 8.24 6.81 9.85
N GLN A 39 7.84 7.13 11.09
CA GLN A 39 6.81 7.83 11.91
C GLN A 39 5.31 7.84 11.55
N HIS A 40 4.60 6.78 11.92
CA HIS A 40 3.15 6.80 12.17
C HIS A 40 2.81 7.29 13.61
N LYS A 41 1.66 7.95 13.79
CA LYS A 41 0.94 8.13 15.08
C LYS A 41 -0.57 8.08 14.89
N ASP A 42 -1.33 7.58 15.88
CA ASP A 42 -2.81 7.62 15.91
C ASP A 42 -3.42 8.24 17.19
N SER A 43 -4.74 8.44 17.17
CA SER A 43 -5.55 8.97 18.28
C SER A 43 -5.92 7.96 19.37
N ALA A 44 -5.54 6.68 19.22
CA ALA A 44 -5.55 5.70 20.29
C ALA A 44 -4.24 5.71 21.11
N GLY A 45 -3.26 6.52 20.68
CA GLY A 45 -1.96 6.68 21.33
C GLY A 45 -0.87 5.76 20.76
N ASN A 46 -1.15 4.99 19.71
CA ASN A 46 -0.13 4.18 19.05
C ASN A 46 0.83 5.09 18.28
N SER A 47 2.10 4.71 18.24
CA SER A 47 3.10 5.34 17.37
C SER A 47 4.23 4.38 17.04
N GLY A 48 4.83 4.54 15.87
CA GLY A 48 5.86 3.61 15.38
C GLY A 48 6.61 4.16 14.17
N THR A 49 7.81 3.66 13.89
CA THR A 49 8.63 4.10 12.76
C THR A 49 8.51 3.10 11.62
N LEU A 50 7.61 3.35 10.66
CA LEU A 50 7.40 2.46 9.51
C LEU A 50 8.60 2.54 8.55
N SER A 51 9.55 1.65 8.71
CA SER A 51 10.75 1.59 7.88
C SER A 51 10.47 0.91 6.52
N GLU A 52 11.32 1.06 5.50
CA GLU A 52 11.19 0.31 4.22
C GLU A 52 11.03 -1.19 4.48
N GLY A 53 10.22 -1.86 3.66
CA GLY A 53 9.80 -3.23 3.90
C GLY A 53 8.72 -3.41 4.98
N TRP A 54 8.42 -2.40 5.80
CA TRP A 54 7.32 -2.49 6.77
C TRP A 54 5.98 -2.45 6.06
N VAL A 55 5.02 -3.17 6.65
CA VAL A 55 3.60 -3.04 6.36
C VAL A 55 2.92 -2.63 7.66
N GLN A 56 2.35 -1.43 7.70
CA GLN A 56 1.32 -1.16 8.70
C GLN A 56 -0.01 -1.66 8.18
N TRP A 57 -0.67 -2.51 8.95
CA TRP A 57 -2.07 -2.87 8.75
C TRP A 57 -2.87 -2.25 9.90
N MET A 58 -3.74 -1.27 9.61
CA MET A 58 -4.52 -0.55 10.62
C MET A 58 -6.01 -0.68 10.36
N THR A 59 -6.70 -1.42 11.22
CA THR A 59 -8.17 -1.56 11.20
C THR A 59 -8.83 -0.30 11.79
N ALA A 60 -9.26 0.66 10.97
CA ALA A 60 -9.85 1.92 11.46
C ALA A 60 -11.21 1.72 12.15
N GLY A 61 -11.96 0.67 11.80
CA GLY A 61 -13.17 0.24 12.53
C GLY A 61 -14.21 1.36 12.75
N SER A 62 -14.55 1.60 14.01
CA SER A 62 -15.45 2.67 14.47
C SER A 62 -14.91 4.10 14.29
N GLY A 63 -13.64 4.22 13.89
CA GLY A 63 -12.99 5.45 13.46
C GLY A 63 -11.73 5.76 14.24
N VAL A 64 -10.71 6.26 13.54
CA VAL A 64 -9.40 6.65 14.08
C VAL A 64 -8.94 7.93 13.38
N VAL A 65 -8.12 8.75 14.04
CA VAL A 65 -7.33 9.82 13.41
C VAL A 65 -5.87 9.38 13.43
N HIS A 66 -5.14 9.52 12.32
CA HIS A 66 -3.72 9.20 12.28
C HIS A 66 -2.90 10.14 11.40
N SER A 67 -1.58 9.97 11.46
CA SER A 67 -0.59 10.69 10.67
C SER A 67 0.51 9.72 10.25
N GLU A 68 1.11 9.94 9.07
CA GLU A 68 2.26 9.20 8.56
C GLU A 68 3.31 10.19 8.04
N MET A 69 4.47 10.21 8.71
CA MET A 69 5.53 11.22 8.67
C MET A 69 6.90 10.54 8.61
N PRO A 70 7.88 10.96 7.77
CA PRO A 70 9.20 10.30 7.72
C PRO A 70 9.95 10.18 9.05
N SER A 71 10.81 9.15 9.22
CA SER A 71 11.58 8.99 10.46
C SER A 71 12.57 10.14 10.69
N LYS A 72 12.88 10.46 11.96
CA LYS A 72 13.81 11.54 12.31
C LYS A 72 15.19 11.39 11.68
N ASP A 73 15.62 10.16 11.41
CA ASP A 73 16.90 9.89 10.76
C ASP A 73 16.82 10.10 9.24
N ILE A 74 15.79 9.58 8.56
CA ILE A 74 15.57 9.83 7.12
C ILE A 74 15.30 11.32 6.84
N ILE A 75 14.57 12.03 7.71
CA ILE A 75 14.38 13.51 7.63
C ILE A 75 15.72 14.26 7.63
N LYS A 76 16.70 13.76 8.39
CA LYS A 76 17.98 14.44 8.63
C LYS A 76 19.07 14.04 7.63
N ASN A 77 19.14 12.75 7.28
CA ASN A 77 20.29 12.12 6.63
C ASN A 77 19.95 11.43 5.30
N GLY A 78 18.68 11.08 5.05
CA GLY A 78 18.28 10.20 3.95
C GLY A 78 18.76 8.75 4.10
N GLY A 79 18.38 7.85 3.17
CA GLY A 79 18.84 6.45 3.18
C GLY A 79 17.89 5.45 2.52
N LYS A 80 18.31 4.18 2.52
CA LYS A 80 17.51 2.98 2.24
C LYS A 80 17.35 2.16 3.53
N VAL A 81 16.29 1.35 3.62
CA VAL A 81 15.91 0.63 4.85
C VAL A 81 15.37 -0.78 4.48
N GLU A 82 15.13 -1.74 5.39
CA GLU A 82 14.37 -3.00 5.12
C GLU A 82 13.86 -3.67 6.43
N GLU A 83 12.83 -4.56 6.36
CA GLU A 83 12.44 -5.44 7.48
C GLU A 83 11.80 -6.81 7.07
N ARG A 84 11.45 -7.64 8.05
CA ARG A 84 11.20 -9.10 7.92
C ARG A 84 9.74 -9.51 7.67
N ILE A 85 9.21 -9.20 6.49
CA ILE A 85 8.07 -9.98 5.94
C ILE A 85 8.54 -11.42 5.66
N PRO A 86 7.72 -12.49 5.84
CA PRO A 86 8.06 -13.83 5.36
C PRO A 86 8.37 -13.83 3.85
N VAL A 87 9.61 -14.16 3.48
CA VAL A 87 10.05 -14.24 2.08
C VAL A 87 10.28 -15.69 1.69
N VAL A 88 9.62 -16.14 0.62
CA VAL A 88 9.80 -17.47 0.03
C VAL A 88 10.38 -17.36 -1.38
N THR A 89 11.43 -18.14 -1.65
CA THR A 89 12.08 -18.22 -2.97
C THR A 89 11.35 -19.23 -3.85
N THR A 90 11.22 -18.97 -5.15
CA THR A 90 10.63 -19.93 -6.09
C THR A 90 11.50 -21.20 -6.23
N PRO A 91 10.91 -22.37 -6.59
CA PRO A 91 11.67 -23.62 -6.70
C PRO A 91 12.84 -23.62 -7.71
N ASP A 92 12.84 -22.69 -8.66
CA ASP A 92 13.92 -22.50 -9.65
C ASP A 92 15.01 -21.49 -9.20
N GLY A 93 14.86 -20.88 -8.03
CA GLY A 93 15.78 -19.87 -7.50
C GLY A 93 15.74 -18.51 -8.19
N LYS A 94 14.82 -18.30 -9.16
CA LYS A 94 14.78 -17.07 -9.98
C LYS A 94 13.75 -16.03 -9.54
N GLY A 95 12.89 -16.34 -8.58
CA GLY A 95 11.91 -15.42 -8.02
C GLY A 95 11.88 -15.43 -6.50
N ARG A 96 11.33 -14.37 -5.92
CA ARG A 96 11.05 -14.21 -4.48
C ARG A 96 9.64 -13.66 -4.30
N VAL A 97 8.93 -14.14 -3.29
CA VAL A 97 7.61 -13.64 -2.90
C VAL A 97 7.69 -13.19 -1.44
N LYS A 98 7.42 -11.91 -1.17
CA LYS A 98 7.12 -11.43 0.18
C LYS A 98 5.64 -11.67 0.46
N VAL A 99 5.32 -12.45 1.49
CA VAL A 99 3.95 -12.81 1.85
C VAL A 99 3.40 -11.81 2.88
N ILE A 100 2.79 -10.73 2.38
CA ILE A 100 2.23 -9.65 3.22
C ILE A 100 0.91 -10.10 3.87
N ALA A 101 0.03 -10.74 3.11
CA ALA A 101 -1.20 -11.35 3.61
C ALA A 101 -1.53 -12.63 2.81
N GLY A 102 -2.17 -13.60 3.47
CA GLY A 102 -2.51 -14.90 2.86
C GLY A 102 -1.33 -15.86 2.81
N GLU A 103 -1.21 -16.64 1.73
CA GLU A 103 -0.19 -17.69 1.56
C GLU A 103 0.41 -17.69 0.15
N SER A 104 1.72 -17.94 0.04
CA SER A 104 2.39 -18.35 -1.19
C SER A 104 3.38 -19.48 -0.92
N LEU A 105 3.45 -20.48 -1.80
CA LEU A 105 4.40 -21.60 -1.71
C LEU A 105 4.44 -22.30 -0.33
N ARG A 106 3.29 -22.45 0.35
CA ARG A 106 3.17 -23.00 1.73
C ARG A 106 3.80 -22.15 2.83
N THR A 107 4.12 -20.88 2.53
CA THR A 107 4.50 -19.86 3.52
C THR A 107 3.34 -18.89 3.68
N SER A 108 2.82 -18.78 4.90
CA SER A 108 1.77 -17.82 5.27
C SER A 108 2.38 -16.49 5.74
N ALA A 109 1.59 -15.43 5.70
CA ALA A 109 1.90 -14.18 6.39
C ALA A 109 1.86 -14.34 7.92
N ASN A 110 2.60 -13.48 8.63
CA ASN A 110 2.60 -13.41 10.10
C ASN A 110 1.52 -12.44 10.65
N ILE A 111 0.43 -12.21 9.92
CA ILE A 111 -0.65 -11.29 10.31
C ILE A 111 -2.02 -11.98 10.22
N GLU A 112 -2.93 -11.58 11.11
CA GLU A 112 -4.35 -11.88 10.99
C GLU A 112 -5.05 -10.83 10.12
N THR A 113 -6.13 -11.21 9.42
CA THR A 113 -6.90 -10.31 8.56
C THR A 113 -8.39 -10.48 8.82
N GLN A 114 -9.12 -9.37 8.95
CA GLN A 114 -10.56 -9.39 9.29
C GLN A 114 -11.43 -9.95 8.16
N THR A 115 -10.90 -9.96 6.92
CA THR A 115 -11.55 -10.55 5.76
C THR A 115 -10.52 -11.33 4.94
N PRO A 116 -10.88 -12.46 4.28
CA PRO A 116 -9.90 -13.29 3.57
C PRO A 116 -9.24 -12.56 2.39
N ILE A 117 -7.97 -12.18 2.58
CA ILE A 117 -7.16 -11.41 1.64
C ILE A 117 -5.84 -12.16 1.34
N MET A 118 -5.33 -11.93 0.14
CA MET A 118 -3.99 -12.25 -0.33
C MET A 118 -3.33 -10.96 -0.79
N TYR A 119 -2.16 -10.64 -0.22
CA TYR A 119 -1.31 -9.53 -0.63
C TYR A 119 0.12 -10.06 -0.73
N LEU A 120 0.67 -10.06 -1.93
CA LEU A 120 2.02 -10.56 -2.22
C LEU A 120 2.80 -9.50 -3.01
N ASP A 121 4.06 -9.27 -2.63
CA ASP A 121 5.04 -8.55 -3.46
C ASP A 121 5.95 -9.59 -4.12
N ILE A 122 5.78 -9.78 -5.43
CA ILE A 122 6.39 -10.86 -6.22
C ILE A 122 7.45 -10.26 -7.12
N HIS A 123 8.71 -10.64 -6.89
CA HIS A 123 9.89 -10.25 -7.65
C HIS A 123 10.40 -11.43 -8.49
N LEU A 124 10.50 -11.25 -9.80
CA LEU A 124 10.99 -12.24 -10.77
C LEU A 124 12.22 -11.68 -11.50
N LYS A 125 13.29 -12.48 -11.59
CA LYS A 125 14.44 -12.19 -12.45
C LYS A 125 14.12 -12.37 -13.93
N GLU A 126 15.05 -11.97 -14.77
CA GLU A 126 15.03 -12.07 -16.24
C GLU A 126 14.64 -13.49 -16.69
N GLY A 127 13.65 -13.58 -17.58
CA GLY A 127 13.08 -14.82 -18.13
C GLY A 127 12.38 -15.74 -17.11
N ALA A 128 12.33 -15.37 -15.81
CA ALA A 128 11.74 -16.21 -14.78
C ALA A 128 10.21 -16.21 -14.86
N SER A 129 9.58 -17.35 -14.57
CA SER A 129 8.12 -17.48 -14.58
C SER A 129 7.61 -18.12 -13.28
N PHE A 130 6.63 -17.46 -12.67
CA PHE A 130 5.96 -17.94 -11.47
C PHE A 130 4.46 -18.05 -11.71
N THR A 131 3.81 -19.02 -11.04
CA THR A 131 2.35 -19.15 -11.02
C THR A 131 1.87 -19.13 -9.58
N GLN A 132 1.17 -18.06 -9.22
CA GLN A 132 0.49 -17.98 -7.92
C GLN A 132 -0.90 -18.58 -8.04
N SER A 133 -1.24 -19.53 -7.17
CA SER A 133 -2.60 -19.99 -6.96
C SER A 133 -3.41 -18.94 -6.21
N VAL A 134 -4.65 -18.68 -6.62
CA VAL A 134 -5.55 -17.71 -5.97
C VAL A 134 -6.93 -18.37 -5.77
N PRO A 135 -7.56 -18.28 -4.59
CA PRO A 135 -8.88 -18.85 -4.37
C PRO A 135 -9.92 -18.35 -5.38
N LYS A 136 -10.68 -19.25 -6.02
CA LYS A 136 -11.65 -18.93 -7.09
C LYS A 136 -12.70 -17.87 -6.72
N LYS A 137 -12.98 -17.73 -5.42
CA LYS A 137 -13.92 -16.75 -4.85
C LYS A 137 -13.33 -15.34 -4.73
N TYR A 138 -12.01 -15.19 -4.75
CA TYR A 138 -11.36 -13.88 -4.67
C TYR A 138 -11.51 -13.10 -5.99
N LYS A 139 -11.64 -11.78 -5.87
CA LYS A 139 -11.45 -10.83 -6.97
C LYS A 139 -10.23 -9.97 -6.61
N GLY A 140 -9.50 -9.46 -7.59
CA GLY A 140 -8.22 -8.80 -7.32
C GLY A 140 -7.61 -8.06 -8.50
N ILE A 141 -6.43 -7.53 -8.24
CA ILE A 141 -5.61 -6.75 -9.17
C ILE A 141 -4.16 -7.22 -9.12
N LEU A 142 -3.45 -7.05 -10.24
CA LEU A 142 -2.00 -7.05 -10.29
C LEU A 142 -1.52 -5.66 -10.66
N TYR A 143 -0.52 -5.13 -9.97
CA TYR A 143 0.11 -3.85 -10.26
C TYR A 143 1.62 -4.06 -10.48
N VAL A 144 2.09 -3.82 -11.71
CA VAL A 144 3.52 -3.91 -12.03
C VAL A 144 4.17 -2.59 -11.62
N TRP A 145 4.98 -2.60 -10.56
CA TRP A 145 5.57 -1.39 -10.00
C TRP A 145 7.04 -1.18 -10.38
N ARG A 146 7.71 -2.25 -10.86
CA ARG A 146 9.07 -2.23 -11.41
C ARG A 146 9.19 -3.22 -12.58
N GLY A 147 10.00 -2.84 -13.57
CA GLY A 147 10.35 -3.70 -14.70
C GLY A 147 9.20 -4.02 -15.66
N SER A 148 9.31 -5.13 -16.39
CA SER A 148 8.36 -5.54 -17.42
C SER A 148 8.32 -7.06 -17.65
N GLY A 149 7.33 -7.51 -18.41
CA GLY A 149 7.11 -8.92 -18.68
C GLY A 149 5.75 -9.19 -19.31
N TYR A 150 5.17 -10.36 -19.05
CA TYR A 150 3.85 -10.73 -19.54
C TYR A 150 3.08 -11.66 -18.60
N LEU A 151 1.75 -11.56 -18.66
CA LEU A 151 0.81 -12.48 -18.02
C LEU A 151 0.35 -13.53 -19.04
N LYS A 152 0.29 -14.81 -18.65
CA LYS A 152 -0.23 -15.88 -19.53
C LYS A 152 -1.74 -16.03 -19.30
N LEU A 153 -2.55 -15.67 -20.30
CA LEU A 153 -4.00 -15.78 -20.24
C LEU A 153 -4.47 -17.18 -20.68
N VAL A 154 -4.40 -18.15 -19.76
CA VAL A 154 -4.62 -19.60 -19.98
C VAL A 154 -5.81 -19.90 -20.92
N ARG A 155 -6.99 -19.33 -20.66
CA ARG A 155 -8.23 -19.57 -21.46
C ARG A 155 -8.14 -19.16 -22.95
N VAL A 156 -7.21 -18.29 -23.32
CA VAL A 156 -7.07 -17.76 -24.70
C VAL A 156 -5.65 -17.92 -25.26
N GLN A 157 -4.79 -18.67 -24.57
CA GLN A 157 -3.37 -18.92 -24.90
C GLN A 157 -2.52 -17.66 -25.22
N LYS A 158 -3.00 -16.47 -24.88
CA LYS A 158 -2.39 -15.19 -25.24
C LYS A 158 -1.43 -14.70 -24.16
N LYS A 159 -0.25 -14.22 -24.56
CA LYS A 159 0.61 -13.36 -23.72
C LYS A 159 0.01 -11.96 -23.67
N LEU A 160 -0.23 -11.43 -22.46
CA LEU A 160 -0.56 -10.04 -22.23
C LEU A 160 0.69 -9.33 -21.67
N ASN A 161 1.40 -8.60 -22.52
CA ASN A 161 2.59 -7.86 -22.12
C ASN A 161 2.20 -6.72 -21.16
N VAL A 162 2.99 -6.53 -20.11
CA VAL A 162 2.78 -5.53 -19.05
C VAL A 162 4.11 -4.92 -18.60
N LYS A 163 4.09 -3.67 -18.15
CA LYS A 163 5.27 -2.93 -17.67
C LYS A 163 4.94 -2.01 -16.49
N LYS A 164 5.98 -1.48 -15.84
CA LYS A 164 5.89 -0.49 -14.74
C LYS A 164 4.76 0.52 -14.94
N GLY A 165 3.96 0.71 -13.90
CA GLY A 165 2.84 1.64 -13.84
C GLY A 165 1.50 1.05 -14.31
N GLN A 166 1.48 -0.16 -14.88
CA GLN A 166 0.24 -0.79 -15.36
C GLN A 166 -0.43 -1.65 -14.30
N MET A 167 -1.75 -1.54 -14.22
CA MET A 167 -2.62 -2.37 -13.40
C MET A 167 -3.49 -3.29 -14.28
N GLY A 168 -3.63 -4.55 -13.89
CA GLY A 168 -4.52 -5.53 -14.53
C GLY A 168 -5.56 -6.06 -13.55
N VAL A 169 -6.84 -6.02 -13.92
CA VAL A 169 -7.95 -6.56 -13.09
C VAL A 169 -8.13 -8.06 -13.37
N MET A 170 -8.29 -8.85 -12.31
CA MET A 170 -8.45 -10.29 -12.40
C MET A 170 -9.89 -10.71 -12.70
N GLY A 171 -10.17 -11.11 -13.94
CA GLY A 171 -11.31 -11.98 -14.26
C GLY A 171 -11.14 -13.38 -13.64
N GLU A 172 -12.20 -14.17 -13.59
CA GLU A 172 -12.26 -15.44 -12.83
C GLU A 172 -11.20 -16.49 -13.23
N ARG A 173 -10.54 -17.05 -12.20
CA ARG A 173 -9.42 -17.99 -12.28
C ARG A 173 -9.13 -18.61 -10.92
N ASP A 174 -8.36 -19.68 -10.91
CA ASP A 174 -7.69 -20.29 -9.74
C ASP A 174 -6.20 -19.97 -9.65
N SER A 175 -5.65 -19.27 -10.66
CA SER A 175 -4.21 -19.06 -10.78
C SER A 175 -3.86 -17.87 -11.68
N VAL A 176 -2.72 -17.23 -11.42
CA VAL A 176 -2.10 -16.22 -12.31
C VAL A 176 -0.66 -16.64 -12.58
N THR A 177 -0.32 -16.85 -13.87
CA THR A 177 1.06 -17.04 -14.30
C THR A 177 1.65 -15.74 -14.83
N MET A 178 2.74 -15.31 -14.23
CA MET A 178 3.58 -14.20 -14.67
C MET A 178 4.89 -14.71 -15.26
N THR A 179 5.49 -13.95 -16.15
CA THR A 179 6.85 -14.16 -16.66
C THR A 179 7.49 -12.80 -16.85
N ALA A 180 8.72 -12.61 -16.37
CA ALA A 180 9.49 -11.39 -16.63
C ALA A 180 9.83 -11.27 -18.14
N ALA A 181 10.39 -10.13 -18.55
CA ALA A 181 11.05 -10.01 -19.85
C ALA A 181 12.33 -10.88 -19.86
N ASP A 182 12.81 -11.28 -21.04
CA ASP A 182 14.03 -12.09 -21.14
C ASP A 182 15.31 -11.26 -20.87
N ASP A 183 15.18 -9.94 -20.78
CA ASP A 183 16.21 -8.92 -20.63
C ASP A 183 15.98 -7.93 -19.46
N GLU A 184 14.87 -8.03 -18.73
CA GLU A 184 14.55 -7.17 -17.56
C GLU A 184 13.86 -7.97 -16.44
N GLU A 185 14.15 -7.63 -15.18
CA GLU A 185 13.39 -8.10 -14.01
C GLU A 185 11.92 -7.64 -14.03
N MET A 186 11.09 -8.21 -13.17
CA MET A 186 9.69 -7.84 -13.01
C MET A 186 9.28 -7.85 -11.54
N GLN A 187 8.69 -6.76 -11.02
CA GLN A 187 8.13 -6.75 -9.67
C GLN A 187 6.67 -6.28 -9.63
N VAL A 188 5.84 -7.08 -8.96
CA VAL A 188 4.38 -7.04 -9.07
C VAL A 188 3.74 -7.18 -7.70
N LEU A 189 2.87 -6.24 -7.34
CA LEU A 189 1.94 -6.43 -6.23
C LEU A 189 0.73 -7.21 -6.74
N LEU A 190 0.43 -8.35 -6.13
CA LEU A 190 -0.83 -9.09 -6.32
C LEU A 190 -1.69 -8.89 -5.07
N ILE A 191 -2.84 -8.25 -5.23
CA ILE A 191 -3.79 -7.96 -4.16
C ILE A 191 -5.15 -8.54 -4.57
N ALA A 192 -5.64 -9.53 -3.82
CA ALA A 192 -6.90 -10.20 -4.10
C ALA A 192 -7.61 -10.57 -2.79
N GLY A 193 -8.95 -10.57 -2.77
CA GLY A 193 -9.71 -10.93 -1.58
C GLY A 193 -11.15 -11.30 -1.90
N GLU A 194 -11.83 -11.87 -0.92
CA GLU A 194 -13.24 -12.25 -1.04
C GLU A 194 -14.17 -11.01 -1.10
N PRO A 195 -15.04 -10.88 -2.12
CA PRO A 195 -15.97 -9.75 -2.20
C PRO A 195 -16.91 -9.67 -1.01
N LEU A 196 -16.95 -8.50 -0.35
CA LEU A 196 -17.75 -8.27 0.85
C LEU A 196 -19.27 -8.33 0.59
N ASN A 197 -19.71 -8.18 -0.67
CA ASN A 197 -21.10 -8.22 -1.11
C ASN A 197 -22.07 -7.30 -0.31
N LYS A 198 -21.53 -6.18 0.20
CA LYS A 198 -22.28 -5.11 0.88
C LYS A 198 -22.26 -3.84 0.00
N ASN A 199 -23.23 -2.96 0.24
CA ASN A 199 -23.22 -1.60 -0.32
C ASN A 199 -21.98 -0.85 0.17
N VAL A 200 -21.36 -0.06 -0.71
CA VAL A 200 -20.18 0.75 -0.40
C VAL A 200 -20.50 2.20 -0.72
N VAL A 201 -20.53 3.05 0.31
CA VAL A 201 -20.73 4.50 0.19
C VAL A 201 -19.45 5.18 0.67
N ARG A 202 -18.76 5.91 -0.22
CA ARG A 202 -17.53 6.66 0.09
C ARG A 202 -17.78 8.15 0.03
N SER A 203 -17.26 8.90 1.01
CA SER A 203 -17.13 10.35 0.96
C SER A 203 -15.82 10.75 1.62
N GLY A 204 -14.88 11.30 0.84
CA GLY A 204 -13.51 11.60 1.28
C GLY A 204 -12.86 10.42 2.03
N PRO A 205 -12.53 10.58 3.34
CA PRO A 205 -11.92 9.56 4.20
C PRO A 205 -12.90 8.54 4.80
N PHE A 206 -14.21 8.66 4.59
CA PHE A 206 -15.18 7.76 5.20
C PHE A 206 -15.73 6.78 4.17
N VAL A 207 -15.73 5.49 4.50
CA VAL A 207 -16.36 4.45 3.67
C VAL A 207 -17.17 3.50 4.55
N ILE A 208 -18.49 3.54 4.38
CA ILE A 208 -19.46 2.78 5.21
C ILE A 208 -20.58 2.26 4.28
N ASN A 209 -21.72 1.81 4.80
CA ASN A 209 -22.74 1.11 4.01
C ASN A 209 -23.92 2.02 3.58
N THR A 210 -24.11 3.18 4.22
CA THR A 210 -25.19 4.14 3.97
C THR A 210 -24.72 5.60 4.03
N TRP A 211 -25.52 6.51 3.46
CA TRP A 211 -25.24 7.96 3.55
C TRP A 211 -25.47 8.54 4.95
N ALA A 212 -26.38 7.97 5.74
CA ALA A 212 -26.63 8.40 7.11
C ALA A 212 -25.39 8.19 8.01
N GLU A 213 -24.72 7.05 7.88
CA GLU A 213 -23.48 6.77 8.58
C GLU A 213 -22.33 7.71 8.16
N ILE A 214 -22.27 8.11 6.89
CA ILE A 214 -21.31 9.11 6.39
C ILE A 214 -21.56 10.47 7.05
N GLN A 215 -22.81 10.93 7.15
CA GLN A 215 -23.14 12.18 7.84
C GLN A 215 -22.79 12.09 9.34
N GLN A 216 -23.03 10.94 9.98
CA GLN A 216 -22.61 10.70 11.36
C GLN A 216 -21.08 10.70 11.52
N ALA A 217 -20.33 10.18 10.54
CA ALA A 217 -18.86 10.20 10.55
C ALA A 217 -18.29 11.62 10.46
N TYR A 218 -18.86 12.48 9.61
CA TYR A 218 -18.49 13.90 9.59
C TYR A 218 -18.85 14.61 10.89
N SER A 219 -20.03 14.35 11.47
CA SER A 219 -20.43 14.92 12.76
C SER A 219 -19.52 14.47 13.91
N ASP A 220 -19.15 13.19 13.97
CA ASP A 220 -18.25 12.63 14.99
C ASP A 220 -16.82 13.19 14.85
N TYR A 221 -16.34 13.40 13.62
CA TYR A 221 -15.05 14.04 13.38
C TYR A 221 -15.04 15.52 13.79
N GLN A 222 -16.04 16.29 13.35
CA GLN A 222 -16.19 17.71 13.68
C GLN A 222 -16.39 17.95 15.19
N SER A 223 -16.95 16.98 15.91
CA SER A 223 -17.10 17.04 17.37
C SER A 223 -15.95 16.38 18.14
N GLY A 224 -14.86 15.99 17.46
CA GLY A 224 -13.65 15.44 18.09
C GLY A 224 -13.78 14.02 18.64
N LYS A 225 -14.91 13.33 18.41
CA LYS A 225 -15.16 11.96 18.93
C LYS A 225 -14.28 10.87 18.30
N LEU A 226 -13.59 11.17 17.19
CA LEU A 226 -12.56 10.28 16.62
C LEU A 226 -11.20 10.41 17.33
N GLY A 227 -11.13 11.24 18.39
CA GLY A 227 -9.91 11.57 19.10
C GLY A 227 -9.08 12.64 18.40
N GLN A 228 -7.95 12.97 19.01
CA GLN A 228 -6.98 13.97 18.56
C GLN A 228 -5.57 13.44 18.89
N ILE A 229 -4.52 14.00 18.26
CA ILE A 229 -3.13 13.60 18.48
C ILE A 229 -2.31 14.83 18.89
N GLU A 230 -1.64 14.76 20.04
CA GLU A 230 -0.83 15.87 20.56
C GLU A 230 0.24 16.35 19.54
N GLY A 231 0.48 17.68 19.49
CA GLY A 231 1.44 18.29 18.56
C GLY A 231 0.94 18.43 17.12
N VAL A 232 -0.38 18.52 16.90
CA VAL A 232 -0.99 18.67 15.56
C VAL A 232 -0.46 19.91 14.81
N GLU A 233 -0.41 21.06 15.47
CA GLU A 233 0.13 22.33 14.92
C GLU A 233 1.55 22.17 14.38
N GLU A 234 2.41 21.43 15.09
CA GLU A 234 3.81 21.19 14.67
C GLU A 234 3.88 20.38 13.36
N ARG A 235 2.98 19.40 13.17
CA ARG A 235 2.93 18.57 11.95
C ARG A 235 2.39 19.33 10.75
N TYR A 236 1.37 20.17 10.94
CA TYR A 236 0.89 21.08 9.89
C TYR A 236 1.96 22.12 9.51
N ALA A 237 2.59 22.77 10.50
CA ALA A 237 3.65 23.75 10.26
C ALA A 237 4.88 23.14 9.55
N ALA A 238 5.29 21.92 9.93
CA ALA A 238 6.37 21.20 9.25
C ALA A 238 6.01 20.88 7.79
N THR A 239 4.77 20.47 7.53
CA THR A 239 4.26 20.13 6.20
C THR A 239 4.24 21.37 5.28
N GLU A 240 3.66 22.49 5.73
CA GLU A 240 3.63 23.73 4.95
C GLU A 240 5.04 24.33 4.74
N ALA A 241 5.95 24.17 5.71
CA ALA A 241 7.35 24.55 5.52
C ALA A 241 8.07 23.68 4.46
N ALA A 242 7.72 22.40 4.33
CA ALA A 242 8.23 21.53 3.26
C ALA A 242 7.65 21.90 1.89
N LYS A 243 6.34 22.14 1.80
CA LYS A 243 5.69 22.65 0.57
C LYS A 243 6.32 23.98 0.11
N LYS A 244 6.58 24.89 1.04
CA LYS A 244 7.27 26.16 0.76
C LYS A 244 8.66 25.92 0.18
N ARG A 245 9.49 25.08 0.80
CA ARG A 245 10.84 24.78 0.30
C ARG A 245 10.83 24.16 -1.10
N GLN A 246 9.91 23.25 -1.41
CA GLN A 246 9.76 22.71 -2.77
C GLN A 246 9.37 23.78 -3.80
N LYS A 247 8.52 24.74 -3.42
CA LYS A 247 8.12 25.87 -4.28
C LYS A 247 9.30 26.84 -4.51
N GLU A 248 10.13 27.07 -3.48
CA GLU A 248 11.35 27.88 -3.56
C GLU A 248 12.48 27.20 -4.34
N SER A 249 12.61 25.86 -4.28
CA SER A 249 13.63 25.09 -5.03
C SER A 249 13.20 24.69 -6.44
N GLY A 250 11.98 25.04 -6.87
CA GLY A 250 11.41 24.69 -8.18
C GLY A 250 11.08 23.21 -8.36
N ARG A 251 11.08 22.41 -7.28
CA ARG A 251 10.81 20.96 -7.28
C ARG A 251 9.37 20.58 -6.93
N TRP A 252 8.50 21.56 -6.74
CA TRP A 252 7.08 21.37 -6.43
C TRP A 252 6.34 20.56 -7.50
N GLN A 253 5.71 19.44 -7.11
CA GLN A 253 5.00 18.53 -8.03
C GLN A 253 3.46 18.69 -8.01
N GLY A 254 2.93 19.57 -7.15
CA GLY A 254 1.50 19.76 -6.93
C GLY A 254 1.09 19.48 -5.49
N ASP A 255 -0.12 19.88 -5.10
CA ASP A 255 -0.74 19.43 -3.85
C ASP A 255 -1.25 17.99 -4.05
N LEU A 256 -0.92 17.11 -3.10
CA LEU A 256 -1.42 15.72 -2.98
C LEU A 256 -2.74 15.71 -2.22
#